data_AF-A0A7Y5VUS5-F1
#
_entry.id   AF-A0A7Y5VUS5-F1
#
_cell.length_a   1.000
_cell.length_b   1.000
_cell.length_c   1.000
_cell.angle_alpha   90.00
_cell.angle_beta   90.00
_cell.angle_gamma   90.00
#
_symmetry.space_group_name_H-M   'P 1'
#
loop_
_entity.id
_entity.type
_entity.pdbx_description
1 polymer ?
#
loop_
_entity_poly.entity_id
_entity_poly.type
_entity_poly.pdbx_seq_one_letter_code
_entity_poly.pdbx_strand_id
1 'polypeptide(L)'
;MQDAHSTRAAQPVSLDARTFAIGVLSVTATVLFVGLLMLASTPRTAHGIGMVDRAGDYIVVTQQISNSLEGIVVLDAAAKRMNIYALDANTKRIGLIEQNVRLDQLPGARQP
;
A
#
# COMPACT_ATOMS: atom_id res chain seq x y z
N MET A 1 -66.61 27.43 27.97
CA MET A 1 -66.52 28.60 27.07
C MET A 1 -65.50 29.54 27.71
N GLN A 2 -64.29 29.77 27.20
CA GLN A 2 -63.81 29.62 25.83
C GLN A 2 -62.27 29.68 25.89
N ASP A 3 -61.62 28.81 25.11
CA ASP A 3 -60.19 28.58 25.08
C ASP A 3 -59.41 29.79 24.56
N ALA A 4 -58.45 30.29 25.33
CA ALA A 4 -57.42 31.19 24.86
C ALA A 4 -56.11 30.41 24.70
N HIS A 5 -56.09 29.49 23.74
CA HIS A 5 -54.87 28.87 23.25
C HIS A 5 -54.09 29.94 22.47
N SER A 6 -53.21 30.64 23.18
CA SER A 6 -52.33 31.66 22.63
C SER A 6 -51.29 31.01 21.72
N THR A 7 -51.60 30.93 20.43
CA THR A 7 -50.73 30.41 19.37
C THR A 7 -49.45 31.26 19.29
N ARG A 8 -48.35 30.76 19.85
CA ARG A 8 -47.03 31.39 19.73
C ARG A 8 -46.58 31.22 18.29
N ALA A 9 -46.67 32.28 17.48
CA ALA A 9 -46.15 32.29 16.12
C ALA A 9 -44.65 31.95 16.16
N ALA A 10 -44.26 30.83 15.55
CA ALA A 10 -42.86 30.47 15.37
C ALA A 10 -42.23 31.53 14.46
N GLN A 11 -41.32 32.35 14.99
CA GLN A 11 -40.61 33.31 14.17
C GLN A 11 -39.74 32.57 13.14
N PRO A 12 -39.74 32.99 11.87
CA PRO A 12 -38.89 32.40 10.86
C PRO A 12 -37.42 32.68 11.24
N VAL A 13 -36.66 31.62 11.51
CA VAL A 13 -35.23 31.70 11.77
C VAL A 13 -34.56 32.06 10.45
N SER A 14 -34.15 33.32 10.28
CA SER A 14 -33.37 33.75 9.13
C SER A 14 -31.97 33.14 9.21
N LEU A 15 -31.51 32.56 8.11
CA LEU A 15 -30.18 31.96 8.00
C LEU A 15 -29.10 33.04 8.10
N ASP A 16 -28.39 33.08 9.23
CA ASP A 16 -27.25 33.97 9.43
C ASP A 16 -26.05 33.50 8.58
N ALA A 17 -25.31 34.44 8.00
CA ALA A 17 -24.13 34.17 7.18
C ALA A 17 -23.08 33.36 7.95
N ARG A 18 -23.00 33.56 9.27
CA ARG A 18 -22.14 32.77 10.15
C ARG A 18 -22.55 31.29 10.18
N THR A 19 -23.84 31.01 10.36
CA THR A 19 -24.38 29.65 10.40
C THR A 19 -24.20 28.95 9.05
N PHE A 20 -24.39 29.70 7.96
CA PHE A 20 -24.11 29.21 6.61
C PHE A 20 -22.63 28.86 6.41
N ALA A 21 -21.73 29.76 6.80
CA ALA A 21 -20.28 29.55 6.67
C ALA A 21 -19.80 28.35 7.50
N ILE A 22 -20.31 28.17 8.72
CA ILE A 22 -20.03 27.00 9.56
C ILE A 22 -20.48 25.72 8.86
N GLY A 23 -21.68 25.73 8.29
CA GLY A 23 -22.21 24.60 7.52
C GLY A 23 -21.29 24.22 6.36
N VAL A 24 -20.95 25.18 5.49
CA VAL A 24 -20.08 24.94 4.33
C VAL A 24 -18.69 24.46 4.74
N LEU A 25 -18.09 25.07 5.76
CA LEU A 25 -16.77 24.68 6.25
C LEU A 25 -16.78 23.26 6.83
N SER A 26 -17.82 22.87 7.56
CA SER A 26 -17.95 21.53 8.13
C SER A 26 -18.09 20.44 7.05
N VAL A 27 -18.89 20.70 6.01
CA VAL A 27 -19.06 19.77 4.88
C VAL A 27 -17.74 19.65 4.11
N THR A 28 -17.07 20.77 3.85
CA THR A 28 -15.77 20.79 3.16
C THR A 28 -14.72 20.00 3.94
N ALA A 29 -14.62 20.24 5.25
CA ALA A 29 -13.71 19.51 6.13
C ALA A 29 -13.99 18.00 6.10
N THR A 30 -15.26 17.59 6.10
CA THR A 30 -15.64 16.17 6.04
C THR A 30 -15.24 15.52 4.72
N VAL A 31 -15.47 16.19 3.59
CA VAL A 31 -15.08 15.69 2.26
C VAL A 31 -13.55 15.54 2.17
N LEU A 32 -12.80 16.55 2.61
CA LEU A 32 -11.35 16.50 2.62
C LEU A 32 -10.82 15.42 3.58
N PHE A 33 -11.44 15.25 4.73
CA PHE A 33 -11.07 14.23 5.71
C PHE A 33 -11.26 12.82 5.16
N VAL A 34 -12.41 12.54 4.51
CA VAL A 34 -12.65 11.26 3.85
C VAL A 34 -11.66 11.04 2.70
N GLY A 35 -11.42 12.06 1.88
CA GLY A 35 -10.41 11.98 0.82
C GLY A 35 -9.01 11.66 1.35
N LEU A 36 -8.61 12.29 2.45
CA LEU A 36 -7.35 12.02 3.13
C LEU A 36 -7.30 10.61 3.71
N LEU A 37 -8.39 10.12 4.33
CA LEU A 37 -8.47 8.75 4.81
C LEU A 37 -8.34 7.73 3.69
N MET A 38 -9.02 7.95 2.55
CA MET A 38 -8.89 7.09 1.39
C MET A 38 -7.43 7.05 0.90
N LEU A 39 -6.77 8.21 0.80
CA LEU A 39 -5.37 8.28 0.41
C LEU A 39 -4.45 7.57 1.43
N ALA A 40 -4.68 7.77 2.73
CA ALA A 40 -3.89 7.17 3.80
C ALA A 40 -4.13 5.65 3.95
N SER A 41 -5.30 5.16 3.53
CA SER A 41 -5.66 3.73 3.53
C SER A 41 -5.09 2.95 2.34
N THR A 42 -4.40 3.63 1.41
CA THR A 42 -3.70 2.93 0.34
C THR A 42 -2.67 1.97 0.94
N PRO A 43 -2.68 0.68 0.55
CA PRO A 43 -1.71 -0.27 1.08
C PRO A 43 -0.30 0.24 0.85
N ARG A 44 0.45 0.47 1.92
CA ARG A 44 1.89 0.72 1.80
C ARG A 44 2.51 -0.54 1.23
N THR A 45 3.31 -0.40 0.17
CA THR A 45 4.07 -1.51 -0.39
C THR A 45 4.88 -2.14 0.74
N ALA A 46 4.63 -3.42 1.02
CA ALA A 46 5.37 -4.14 2.04
C ALA A 46 6.79 -4.33 1.52
N HIS A 47 7.73 -3.52 2.01
CA HIS A 47 9.14 -3.64 1.63
C HIS A 47 9.72 -4.90 2.26
N GLY A 48 9.69 -6.01 1.52
CA GLY A 48 10.38 -7.25 1.89
C GLY A 48 11.86 -7.23 1.51
N ILE A 49 12.48 -6.08 1.29
CA ILE A 49 13.84 -5.99 0.73
C ILE A 49 14.84 -6.57 1.72
N GLY A 50 15.69 -7.48 1.24
CA GLY A 50 16.72 -8.14 2.04
C GLY A 50 16.15 -9.15 3.04
N MET A 51 14.87 -9.51 2.93
CA MET A 51 14.32 -10.59 3.75
C MET A 51 14.87 -11.91 3.24
N VAL A 52 15.41 -12.70 4.16
CA VAL A 52 15.97 -14.02 3.90
C VAL A 52 15.15 -15.03 4.68
N ASP A 53 14.67 -16.05 3.99
CA ASP A 53 14.05 -17.22 4.60
C ASP A 53 14.77 -18.49 4.15
N ARG A 54 14.75 -19.52 4.98
CA ARG A 54 15.38 -20.81 4.69
C ARG A 54 14.44 -21.95 5.04
N ALA A 55 14.14 -22.77 4.04
CA ALA A 55 13.34 -23.98 4.19
C ALA A 55 14.11 -25.17 3.61
N GLY A 56 14.69 -25.99 4.50
CA GLY A 56 15.54 -27.12 4.11
C GLY A 56 16.79 -26.68 3.35
N ASP A 57 16.92 -27.16 2.11
CA ASP A 57 18.03 -26.85 1.20
C ASP A 57 17.79 -25.59 0.36
N TYR A 58 16.60 -24.99 0.46
CA TYR A 58 16.27 -23.76 -0.24
C TYR A 58 16.51 -22.54 0.64
N ILE A 59 17.17 -21.54 0.06
CA ILE A 59 17.31 -20.20 0.63
C ILE A 59 16.57 -19.25 -0.29
N VAL A 60 15.65 -18.47 0.26
CA VAL A 60 14.89 -17.46 -0.49
C VAL A 60 15.33 -16.08 -0.02
N VAL A 61 15.67 -15.22 -0.97
CA VAL A 61 16.04 -13.83 -0.71
C VAL A 61 15.18 -12.92 -1.56
N THR A 62 14.49 -11.99 -0.93
CA THR A 62 13.77 -10.91 -1.62
C THR A 62 14.68 -9.69 -1.73
N GLN A 63 14.75 -9.06 -2.89
CA GLN A 63 15.59 -7.89 -3.15
C GLN A 63 14.84 -6.88 -4.01
N GLN A 64 15.21 -5.60 -3.93
CA GLN A 64 14.71 -4.61 -4.86
C GLN A 64 15.68 -4.50 -6.03
N ILE A 65 15.21 -4.75 -7.26
CA ILE A 65 16.00 -4.59 -8.48
C ILE A 65 15.84 -3.15 -9.00
N SER A 66 14.63 -2.58 -8.90
CA SER A 66 14.33 -1.19 -9.22
C SER A 66 13.08 -0.70 -8.45
N ASN A 67 12.65 0.54 -8.65
CA ASN A 67 11.43 1.08 -8.03
C ASN A 67 10.15 0.34 -8.43
N SER A 68 10.16 -0.41 -9.53
CA SER A 68 9.00 -1.15 -10.04
C SER A 68 9.24 -2.65 -10.18
N LEU A 69 10.43 -3.14 -9.83
CA LEU A 69 10.79 -4.55 -9.92
C LEU A 69 11.36 -5.04 -8.59
N GLU A 70 10.68 -6.03 -8.03
CA GLU A 70 11.16 -6.77 -6.87
C GLU A 70 11.64 -8.15 -7.32
N GLY A 71 12.85 -8.52 -6.94
CA GLY A 71 13.45 -9.82 -7.21
C GLY A 71 13.20 -10.80 -6.08
N ILE A 72 12.85 -12.03 -6.43
CA ILE A 72 12.86 -13.19 -5.54
C ILE A 72 13.94 -14.13 -6.05
N VAL A 73 14.99 -14.30 -5.26
CA VAL A 73 16.10 -15.22 -5.54
C VAL A 73 15.84 -16.49 -4.75
N VAL A 74 15.76 -17.61 -5.46
CA VAL A 74 15.64 -18.94 -4.85
C VAL A 74 16.93 -19.68 -5.12
N LEU A 75 17.67 -19.97 -4.06
CA LEU A 75 18.91 -20.72 -4.10
C LEU A 75 18.65 -22.14 -3.62
N ASP A 76 19.06 -23.13 -4.42
CA ASP A 76 19.12 -24.53 -4.03
C ASP A 76 20.56 -24.83 -3.58
N ALA A 77 20.75 -24.95 -2.28
CA ALA A 77 22.06 -25.19 -1.68
C ALA A 77 22.59 -26.60 -1.99
N ALA A 78 21.70 -27.59 -2.16
CA ALA A 78 22.09 -28.96 -2.47
C ALA A 78 22.54 -29.08 -3.93
N ALA A 79 21.79 -28.50 -4.86
CA ALA A 79 22.10 -28.53 -6.30
C ALA A 79 23.12 -27.46 -6.72
N LYS A 80 23.45 -26.50 -5.84
CA LYS A 80 24.26 -25.30 -6.14
C LYS A 80 23.72 -24.53 -7.35
N ARG A 81 22.40 -24.36 -7.41
CA ARG A 81 21.70 -23.63 -8.47
C ARG A 81 20.87 -22.50 -7.91
N MET A 82 20.58 -21.53 -8.75
CA MET A 82 19.80 -20.35 -8.41
C MET A 82 18.79 -20.04 -9.52
N ASN A 83 17.59 -19.65 -9.11
CA ASN A 83 16.56 -19.08 -9.96
C ASN A 83 16.25 -17.67 -9.47
N ILE A 84 16.02 -16.75 -10.41
CA ILE A 84 15.66 -15.36 -10.13
C ILE A 84 14.31 -15.09 -10.78
N TYR A 85 13.34 -14.75 -9.96
CA TYR A 85 12.04 -14.25 -10.39
C TYR A 85 11.98 -12.74 -10.16
N ALA A 86 11.24 -12.02 -11.01
CA ALA A 86 10.88 -10.64 -10.76
C ALA A 86 9.37 -10.46 -10.72
N LEU A 87 8.91 -9.75 -9.70
CA LEU A 87 7.58 -9.19 -9.62
C LEU A 87 7.63 -7.77 -10.20
N ASP A 88 6.88 -7.54 -11.28
CA ASP A 88 6.60 -6.19 -11.77
C ASP A 88 5.46 -5.59 -10.95
N ALA A 89 5.76 -4.53 -10.20
CA ALA A 89 4.81 -3.86 -9.32
C ALA A 89 3.67 -3.17 -10.09
N ASN A 90 3.89 -2.79 -11.34
CA ASN A 90 2.88 -2.13 -12.18
C ASN A 90 1.87 -3.14 -12.72
N THR A 91 2.35 -4.27 -13.22
CA THR A 91 1.50 -5.30 -13.84
C THR A 91 1.08 -6.40 -12.87
N LYS A 92 1.67 -6.44 -11.66
CA LYS A 92 1.48 -7.47 -10.63
C LYS A 92 1.72 -8.89 -11.15
N ARG A 93 2.66 -9.04 -12.09
CA ARG A 93 3.02 -10.34 -12.67
C ARG A 93 4.39 -10.76 -12.19
N ILE A 94 4.53 -12.06 -11.92
CA ILE A 94 5.81 -12.69 -11.66
C ILE A 94 6.33 -13.26 -12.98
N GLY A 95 7.53 -12.84 -13.37
CA GLY A 95 8.29 -13.38 -14.49
C GLY A 95 9.54 -14.09 -13.99
N LEU A 96 9.96 -15.14 -14.70
CA LEU A 96 11.27 -15.74 -14.52
C LEU A 96 12.28 -14.89 -15.29
N ILE A 97 13.28 -14.35 -14.61
CA ILE A 97 14.38 -13.63 -15.25
C ILE A 97 15.44 -14.66 -15.66
N GLU A 98 15.89 -15.44 -14.68
CA GLU A 98 17.00 -16.38 -14.87
C GLU A 98 16.71 -17.70 -14.19
N GLN A 99 17.08 -18.79 -14.84
CA GLN A 99 16.81 -20.15 -14.38
C GLN A 99 18.07 -20.99 -14.41
N ASN A 100 18.26 -21.83 -13.40
CA ASN A 100 19.38 -22.77 -13.29
C ASN A 100 20.76 -22.11 -13.33
N VAL A 101 20.88 -20.86 -12.84
CA VAL A 101 22.17 -20.18 -12.74
C VAL A 101 23.03 -20.98 -11.76
N ARG A 102 24.18 -21.45 -12.22
CA ARG A 102 25.09 -22.19 -11.34
C ARG A 102 25.86 -21.21 -10.47
N LEU A 103 25.89 -21.47 -9.17
CA LEU A 103 26.52 -20.58 -8.20
C LEU A 103 28.03 -20.44 -8.39
N ASP A 104 28.70 -21.44 -8.95
CA ASP A 104 30.14 -21.44 -9.26
C ASP A 104 30.53 -20.52 -10.43
N GLN A 105 29.55 -20.10 -11.23
CA GLN A 105 29.73 -19.19 -12.37
C GLN A 105 29.43 -17.73 -12.01
N LEU A 106 28.96 -17.48 -10.78
CA LEU A 106 28.65 -16.13 -10.34
C LEU A 106 29.93 -15.31 -10.11
N PRO A 107 29.95 -14.02 -10.52
CA PRO A 107 31.08 -13.14 -10.26
C PRO A 107 31.34 -13.06 -8.74
N GLY A 108 32.59 -13.26 -8.32
CA GLY A 108 32.99 -13.26 -6.91
C GLY A 108 33.12 -14.64 -6.25
N ALA A 109 32.66 -15.73 -6.88
CA ALA A 109 32.85 -17.10 -6.36
C ALA A 109 34.30 -17.62 -6.46
N ARG A 110 35.22 -16.83 -7.04
CA ARG A 110 36.66 -17.15 -7.16
C ARG A 110 37.50 -16.11 -6.42
N GLN A 111 37.66 -16.26 -5.11
CA GLN A 111 38.86 -15.79 -4.41
C GLN A 111 39.33 -16.90 -3.46
N PRO A 112 40.60 -17.35 -3.57
CA PRO A 112 41.19 -18.42 -2.77
C PRO A 112 41.40 -18.03 -1.30
#